data_AF-A0A729QJZ6-F1
#
_entry.id   AF-A0A729QJZ6-F1
#
_cell.length_a   1.000
_cell.length_b   1.000
_cell.length_c   1.000
_cell.angle_alpha   90.00
_cell.angle_beta   90.00
_cell.angle_gamma   90.00
#
_symmetry.space_group_name_H-M   'P 1'
#
loop_
_entity.id
_entity.type
_entity.pdbx_description
1 polymer ?
#
loop_
_entity_poly.entity_id
_entity_poly.type
_entity_poly.pdbx_seq_one_letter_code
_entity_poly.pdbx_strand_id
1 'polypeptide(L)'
;MKSTEFHPADYDVHGRLRLPFLFWCVLLLQARAWVLFVIAGSSRGQGNTLLNFFYPDHDNFWLGLLPGVPAVVAFLLSGRREAFPGVWRWLRGLLILAQLVSLCWLPVMWLGGDPVNGVGLALLLADIVALIWLLTNQRLRACFSLEKE
;
A
#
# COMPACT_ATOMS: atom_id res chain seq x y z
N MET A 1 22.94 -18.34 -12.19
CA MET A 1 22.23 -17.04 -12.12
C MET A 1 21.20 -17.04 -13.23
N LYS A 2 19.91 -17.14 -12.89
CA LYS A 2 18.84 -17.25 -13.89
C LYS A 2 18.60 -15.85 -14.45
N SER A 3 19.09 -15.61 -15.65
CA SER A 3 18.87 -14.39 -16.43
C SER A 3 17.37 -14.11 -16.44
N THR A 4 16.97 -13.04 -15.77
CA THR A 4 15.58 -12.61 -15.76
C THR A 4 15.34 -11.96 -17.13
N GLU A 5 15.04 -12.78 -18.14
CA GLU A 5 14.70 -12.28 -19.46
C GLU A 5 13.41 -11.46 -19.34
N PHE A 6 13.57 -10.13 -19.40
CA PHE A 6 12.46 -9.20 -19.35
C PHE A 6 11.88 -9.08 -20.77
N HIS A 7 10.63 -9.52 -20.93
CA HIS A 7 9.94 -9.47 -22.22
C HIS A 7 9.78 -7.99 -22.66
N PRO A 8 9.98 -7.64 -23.95
CA PRO A 8 9.85 -6.26 -24.44
C PRO A 8 8.44 -5.66 -24.25
N ALA A 9 7.45 -6.48 -23.91
CA ALA A 9 6.08 -6.04 -23.57
C ALA A 9 5.95 -5.47 -22.14
N ASP A 10 6.92 -5.71 -21.26
CA ASP A 10 6.96 -5.15 -19.91
C ASP A 10 7.50 -3.72 -19.88
N TYR A 11 7.97 -3.21 -21.01
CA TYR A 11 8.42 -1.84 -21.17
C TYR A 11 7.30 -0.98 -21.75
N ASP A 12 7.10 0.18 -21.16
CA ASP A 12 6.18 1.19 -21.67
C ASP A 12 6.73 1.85 -22.94
N VAL A 13 5.91 2.62 -23.65
CA VAL A 13 6.25 3.29 -24.93
C VAL A 13 7.50 4.17 -24.82
N HIS A 14 7.86 4.58 -23.61
CA HIS A 14 9.07 5.35 -23.28
C HIS A 14 10.28 4.52 -22.85
N GLY A 15 10.25 3.19 -22.99
CA GLY A 15 11.35 2.30 -22.60
C GLY A 15 11.49 2.10 -21.08
N ARG A 16 10.41 2.29 -20.32
CA ARG A 16 10.40 2.14 -18.85
C ARG A 16 9.68 0.87 -18.40
N LEU A 17 10.21 0.16 -17.42
CA LEU A 17 9.54 -1.00 -16.85
C LEU A 17 8.16 -0.59 -16.29
N ARG A 18 7.07 -1.16 -16.83
CA ARG A 18 5.72 -0.99 -16.30
C ARG A 18 5.66 -1.56 -14.89
N LEU A 19 5.02 -0.84 -13.98
CA LEU A 19 4.84 -1.36 -12.62
C LEU A 19 3.90 -2.57 -12.70
N PRO A 20 4.24 -3.69 -12.05
CA PRO A 20 3.41 -4.88 -12.09
C PRO A 20 2.01 -4.53 -11.62
N PHE A 21 0.98 -5.13 -12.21
CA PHE A 21 -0.40 -4.98 -11.75
C PHE A 21 -0.53 -5.23 -10.23
N LEU A 22 0.21 -6.21 -9.72
CA LEU A 22 0.29 -6.52 -8.29
C LEU A 22 0.77 -5.35 -7.42
N PHE A 23 1.65 -4.48 -7.92
CA PHE A 23 2.06 -3.28 -7.18
C PHE A 23 0.88 -2.34 -6.95
N TRP A 24 0.03 -2.15 -7.97
CA TRP A 24 -1.19 -1.35 -7.83
C TRP A 24 -2.19 -1.99 -6.86
N CYS A 25 -2.33 -3.32 -6.88
CA CYS A 25 -3.14 -4.02 -5.89
C CYS A 25 -2.62 -3.82 -4.46
N VAL A 26 -1.30 -3.87 -4.25
CA VAL A 26 -0.69 -3.60 -2.95
C VAL A 26 -0.93 -2.16 -2.50
N LEU A 27 -0.75 -1.19 -3.40
CA LEU A 27 -1.06 0.21 -3.09
C LEU A 27 -2.52 0.41 -2.72
N LEU A 28 -3.45 -0.26 -3.42
CA LEU A 28 -4.88 -0.18 -3.14
C LEU A 28 -5.22 -0.84 -1.79
N LEU A 29 -4.61 -1.99 -1.49
CA LEU A 29 -4.75 -2.67 -0.19
C LEU A 29 -4.24 -1.79 0.95
N GLN A 30 -3.08 -1.16 0.78
CA GLN A 30 -2.47 -0.29 1.79
C GLN A 30 -3.21 1.05 1.92
N ALA A 31 -3.74 1.59 0.82
CA ALA A 31 -4.57 2.78 0.81
C ALA A 31 -6.05 2.49 1.17
N ARG A 32 -6.40 1.29 1.66
CA ARG A 32 -7.79 0.93 1.99
C ARG A 32 -8.49 1.93 2.89
N ALA A 33 -7.80 2.44 3.91
CA ALA A 33 -8.34 3.46 4.82
C ALA A 33 -8.61 4.78 4.09
N TRP A 34 -7.76 5.16 3.14
CA TRP A 34 -7.95 6.33 2.29
C TRP A 34 -9.12 6.15 1.30
N VAL A 35 -9.29 4.95 0.74
CA VAL A 35 -10.43 4.65 -0.13
C VAL A 35 -11.74 4.75 0.66
N LEU A 36 -11.78 4.15 1.86
CA LEU A 36 -12.92 4.27 2.76
C LEU A 36 -13.17 5.72 3.17
N PHE A 37 -12.12 6.51 3.43
CA PHE A 37 -12.22 7.94 3.72
C PHE A 37 -12.87 8.73 2.58
N VAL A 38 -12.44 8.51 1.33
CA VAL A 38 -12.99 9.21 0.16
C VAL A 38 -14.45 8.83 -0.08
N ILE A 39 -14.80 7.55 0.11
CA ILE A 39 -16.19 7.09 -0.02
C ILE A 39 -17.06 7.71 1.08
N ALA A 40 -16.59 7.69 2.33
CA ALA A 40 -17.27 8.33 3.45
C ALA A 40 -17.43 9.84 3.26
N GLY A 41 -16.38 10.52 2.79
CA GLY A 41 -16.37 11.96 2.56
C GLY A 41 -17.18 12.41 1.36
N SER A 42 -17.35 11.56 0.35
CA SER A 42 -18.20 11.85 -0.82
C SER A 42 -19.69 11.64 -0.54
N SER A 43 -20.06 10.82 0.44
CA SER A 43 -21.46 10.61 0.86
C SER A 43 -21.84 11.44 2.09
N ARG A 44 -22.04 12.75 1.91
CA ARG A 44 -22.41 13.67 3.02
C ARG A 44 -23.77 13.40 3.67
N GLY A 45 -24.64 12.56 3.09
CA GLY A 45 -25.98 12.28 3.61
C GLY A 45 -26.17 10.93 4.32
N GLN A 46 -25.33 9.94 4.04
CA GLN A 46 -25.43 8.57 4.57
C GLN A 46 -24.11 8.06 5.16
N GLY A 47 -23.01 8.78 4.93
CA GLY A 47 -21.69 8.48 5.47
C GLY A 47 -21.62 8.63 6.98
N ASN A 48 -22.33 9.58 7.58
CA ASN A 48 -22.28 9.81 9.03
C ASN A 48 -22.99 8.70 9.83
N THR A 49 -24.04 8.09 9.29
CA THR A 49 -24.72 6.94 9.92
C THR A 49 -23.97 5.64 9.71
N LEU A 50 -23.28 5.42 8.57
CA LEU A 50 -22.40 4.26 8.39
C LEU A 50 -21.07 4.39 9.15
N LEU A 51 -20.47 5.58 9.22
CA LEU A 51 -19.24 5.81 10.01
C LEU A 51 -19.50 5.56 11.49
N ASN A 52 -20.59 6.07 12.03
CA ASN A 52 -20.91 5.90 13.44
C ASN A 52 -21.32 4.45 13.78
N PHE A 53 -21.81 3.68 12.79
CA PHE A 53 -22.15 2.27 12.95
C PHE A 53 -20.95 1.34 12.81
N PHE A 54 -19.94 1.70 12.00
CA PHE A 54 -18.74 0.90 11.80
C PHE A 54 -17.55 1.32 12.68
N TYR A 55 -17.44 2.58 13.07
CA TYR A 55 -16.31 3.14 13.83
C TYR A 55 -16.77 4.33 14.73
N PRO A 56 -17.32 4.06 15.92
CA PRO A 56 -17.61 5.11 16.90
C PRO A 56 -16.34 5.79 17.46
N ASP A 57 -15.17 5.14 17.35
CA ASP A 57 -13.87 5.70 17.74
C ASP A 57 -13.13 6.29 16.53
N HIS A 58 -13.19 7.62 16.40
CA HIS A 58 -12.50 8.38 15.36
C HIS A 58 -10.97 8.23 15.41
N ASP A 59 -10.38 8.00 16.58
CA ASP A 59 -8.93 7.86 16.74
C ASP A 59 -8.37 6.63 16.01
N ASN A 60 -9.06 5.51 16.06
CA ASN A 60 -8.65 4.28 15.35
C ASN A 60 -8.69 4.46 13.82
N PHE A 61 -9.59 5.29 13.33
CA PHE A 61 -9.68 5.61 11.90
C PHE A 61 -8.49 6.45 11.43
N TRP A 62 -8.14 7.51 12.16
CA TRP A 62 -6.97 8.35 11.84
C TRP A 62 -5.66 7.56 11.95
N LEU A 63 -5.56 6.67 12.94
CA LEU A 63 -4.41 5.78 13.10
C LEU A 63 -4.31 4.76 11.95
N GLY A 64 -5.44 4.27 11.43
CA GLY A 64 -5.49 3.43 10.23
C GLY A 64 -5.17 4.16 8.91
N LEU A 65 -5.28 5.49 8.89
CA LEU A 65 -4.97 6.33 7.73
C LEU A 65 -3.46 6.56 7.56
N LEU A 66 -2.73 6.60 8.68
CA LEU A 66 -1.30 6.88 8.77
C LEU A 66 -0.42 5.89 7.96
N PRO A 67 -0.63 4.56 8.04
CA PRO A 67 0.07 3.57 7.22
C PRO A 67 -0.28 3.65 5.72
N GLY A 68 -1.41 4.25 5.37
CA GLY A 68 -1.82 4.42 3.97
C GLY A 68 -1.14 5.59 3.26
N VAL A 69 -0.56 6.53 4.00
CA VAL A 69 0.10 7.74 3.44
C VAL A 69 1.22 7.38 2.46
N PRO A 70 2.17 6.47 2.78
CA PRO A 70 3.20 6.05 1.83
C PRO A 70 2.64 5.48 0.53
N ALA A 71 1.51 4.77 0.58
CA ALA A 71 0.88 4.21 -0.61
C ALA A 71 0.29 5.30 -1.51
N VAL A 72 -0.38 6.30 -0.94
CA VAL A 72 -0.90 7.44 -1.71
C VAL A 72 0.25 8.27 -2.31
N VAL A 73 1.31 8.51 -1.53
CA VAL A 73 2.50 9.21 -2.02
C VAL A 73 3.18 8.42 -3.13
N ALA A 74 3.26 7.09 -3.03
CA ALA A 74 3.75 6.21 -4.08
C ALA A 74 2.88 6.22 -5.33
N PHE A 75 1.55 6.24 -5.16
CA PHE A 75 0.61 6.39 -6.26
C PHE A 75 0.82 7.71 -7.00
N LEU A 76 0.91 8.85 -6.29
CA LEU A 76 1.09 10.17 -6.88
C LEU A 76 2.47 10.35 -7.53
N LEU A 77 3.53 9.92 -6.85
CA LEU A 77 4.90 9.98 -7.39
C LEU A 77 5.11 9.00 -8.54
N SER A 78 4.27 7.96 -8.68
CA SER A 78 4.38 7.01 -9.78
C SER A 78 4.22 7.69 -11.15
N GLY A 79 3.52 8.83 -11.24
CA GLY A 79 3.43 9.64 -12.46
C GLY A 79 4.56 10.67 -12.61
N ARG A 80 5.33 10.95 -11.55
CA ARG A 80 6.36 12.00 -11.51
C ARG A 80 7.72 11.50 -11.03
N ARG A 81 8.03 10.24 -11.32
CA ARG A 81 9.23 9.50 -10.88
C ARG A 81 10.54 10.23 -11.17
N GLU A 82 10.55 11.02 -12.24
CA GLU A 82 11.73 11.76 -12.74
C GLU A 82 12.10 12.98 -11.88
N ALA A 83 11.14 13.56 -11.16
CA ALA A 83 11.39 14.79 -10.41
C ALA A 83 12.19 14.56 -9.12
N PHE A 84 12.07 13.38 -8.50
CA PHE A 84 12.65 13.10 -7.18
C PHE A 84 13.14 11.65 -7.03
N PRO A 85 14.27 11.28 -7.67
CA PRO A 85 14.81 9.91 -7.60
C PRO A 85 15.21 9.49 -6.18
N GLY A 86 15.65 10.44 -5.34
CA GLY A 86 15.94 10.18 -3.93
C GLY A 86 14.69 9.78 -3.15
N VAL A 87 13.62 10.57 -3.26
CA VAL A 87 12.33 10.29 -2.59
C VAL A 87 11.76 8.96 -3.05
N TRP A 88 11.86 8.65 -4.35
CA TRP A 88 11.42 7.37 -4.91
C TRP A 88 12.11 6.19 -4.23
N ARG A 89 13.42 6.26 -3.98
CA ARG A 89 14.16 5.21 -3.26
C ARG A 89 13.71 5.05 -1.81
N TRP A 90 13.49 6.16 -1.09
CA TRP A 90 12.99 6.16 0.29
C TRP A 90 11.56 5.63 0.40
N LEU A 91 10.75 5.87 -0.63
CA LEU A 91 9.35 5.46 -0.69
C LEU A 91 9.17 3.96 -0.56
N ARG A 92 10.10 3.15 -1.10
CA ARG A 92 10.08 1.71 -0.90
C ARG A 92 10.25 1.33 0.57
N GLY A 93 11.17 1.98 1.29
CA GLY A 93 11.36 1.78 2.72
C GLY A 93 10.11 2.18 3.50
N LEU A 94 9.50 3.32 3.15
CA LEU A 94 8.24 3.79 3.74
C LEU A 94 7.07 2.82 3.48
N LEU A 95 6.95 2.25 2.28
CA LEU A 95 5.94 1.24 1.96
C LEU A 95 6.11 -0.02 2.82
N ILE A 96 7.35 -0.52 2.97
CA ILE A 96 7.65 -1.69 3.82
C ILE A 96 7.33 -1.38 5.28
N LEU A 97 7.77 -0.23 5.78
CA LEU A 97 7.55 0.18 7.16
C LEU A 97 6.05 0.29 7.44
N ALA A 98 5.29 0.95 6.57
CA ALA A 98 3.86 1.06 6.73
C ALA A 98 3.14 -0.30 6.61
N GLN A 99 3.61 -1.20 5.74
CA GLN A 99 3.07 -2.55 5.65
C GLN A 99 3.32 -3.36 6.94
N LEU A 100 4.51 -3.20 7.56
CA LEU A 100 4.83 -3.79 8.85
C LEU A 100 3.95 -3.21 9.97
N VAL A 101 3.74 -1.89 9.98
CA VAL A 101 2.85 -1.24 10.95
C VAL A 101 1.43 -1.76 10.81
N SER A 102 0.89 -1.84 9.59
CA SER A 102 -0.43 -2.43 9.34
C SER A 102 -0.53 -3.88 9.80
N LEU A 103 0.52 -4.67 9.58
CA LEU A 103 0.60 -6.07 9.98
C LEU A 103 0.65 -6.23 11.51
N CYS A 104 1.36 -5.35 12.22
CA CYS A 104 1.41 -5.35 13.69
C CYS A 104 0.15 -4.77 14.33
N TRP A 105 -0.56 -3.88 13.64
CA TRP A 105 -1.76 -3.21 14.16
C TRP A 105 -2.91 -4.19 14.45
N LEU A 106 -3.20 -5.11 13.53
CA LEU A 106 -4.28 -6.10 13.69
C LEU A 106 -4.09 -7.01 14.92
N PRO A 107 -2.92 -7.64 15.13
CA PRO A 107 -2.62 -8.42 16.33
C PRO A 107 -2.74 -7.62 17.63
N VAL A 108 -2.30 -6.37 17.63
CA VAL A 108 -2.39 -5.49 18.81
C VAL A 108 -3.86 -5.21 19.18
N MET A 109 -4.73 -4.96 18.20
CA MET A 109 -6.18 -4.82 18.47
C MET A 109 -6.79 -6.12 19.01
N TRP A 110 -6.45 -7.28 18.46
CA TRP A 110 -6.95 -8.56 19.00
C TRP A 110 -6.50 -8.83 20.43
N LEU A 111 -5.27 -8.47 20.78
CA LEU A 111 -4.78 -8.55 22.17
C LEU A 111 -5.47 -7.54 23.09
N GLY A 112 -5.97 -6.43 22.54
CA GLY A 112 -6.78 -5.43 23.24
C GLY A 112 -8.22 -5.86 23.54
N GLY A 113 -8.64 -7.05 23.07
CA GLY A 113 -9.95 -7.64 23.36
C GLY A 113 -10.97 -7.57 22.20
N ASP A 114 -10.57 -7.07 21.03
CA ASP A 114 -11.43 -7.09 19.85
C ASP A 114 -11.65 -8.52 19.33
N PRO A 115 -12.88 -8.88 18.93
CA PRO A 115 -13.17 -10.22 18.41
C PRO A 115 -12.42 -10.47 17.10
N VAL A 116 -11.81 -11.65 17.01
CA VAL A 116 -11.11 -12.09 15.79
C VAL A 116 -12.15 -12.28 14.68
N ASN A 117 -12.14 -11.38 13.70
CA ASN A 117 -13.03 -11.42 12.55
C ASN A 117 -12.34 -12.11 11.35
N GLY A 118 -13.08 -12.93 10.61
CA GLY A 118 -12.58 -13.60 9.40
C GLY A 118 -12.09 -12.62 8.32
N VAL A 119 -12.71 -11.43 8.23
CA VAL A 119 -12.25 -10.36 7.33
C VAL A 119 -10.88 -9.84 7.75
N GLY A 120 -10.64 -9.66 9.06
CA GLY A 120 -9.35 -9.23 9.58
C GLY A 120 -8.24 -10.24 9.30
N LEU A 121 -8.53 -11.54 9.46
CA LEU A 121 -7.60 -12.63 9.11
C LEU A 121 -7.27 -12.64 7.61
N ALA A 122 -8.27 -12.51 6.74
CA ALA A 122 -8.06 -12.47 5.30
C ALA A 122 -7.20 -11.25 4.89
N LEU A 123 -7.45 -10.09 5.49
CA LEU A 123 -6.65 -8.89 5.28
C LEU A 123 -5.21 -9.07 5.78
N LEU A 124 -5.01 -9.67 6.95
CA LEU A 124 -3.69 -9.95 7.51
C LEU A 124 -2.88 -10.87 6.59
N LEU A 125 -3.50 -11.93 6.06
CA LEU A 125 -2.88 -12.81 5.07
C LEU A 125 -2.53 -12.05 3.78
N ALA A 126 -3.44 -11.22 3.28
CA ALA A 126 -3.19 -10.38 2.11
C ALA A 126 -2.02 -9.41 2.35
N ASP A 127 -1.94 -8.81 3.54
CA ASP A 127 -0.88 -7.88 3.94
C ASP A 127 0.49 -8.60 4.04
N ILE A 128 0.52 -9.83 4.56
CA ILE A 128 1.71 -10.69 4.57
C ILE A 128 2.18 -11.03 3.15
N VAL A 129 1.26 -11.49 2.30
CA VAL A 129 1.58 -11.85 0.90
C VAL A 129 2.11 -10.63 0.16
N ALA A 130 1.48 -9.47 0.35
CA ALA A 130 1.94 -8.20 -0.20
C ALA A 130 3.35 -7.85 0.29
N LEU A 131 3.65 -7.99 1.59
CA LEU A 131 4.97 -7.73 2.16
C LEU A 131 6.04 -8.67 1.57
N ILE A 132 5.77 -9.98 1.53
CA ILE A 132 6.67 -10.99 0.95
C ILE A 132 6.93 -10.67 -0.53
N TRP A 133 5.89 -10.29 -1.27
CA TRP A 133 6.02 -9.89 -2.67
C TRP A 133 6.88 -8.62 -2.84
N LEU A 134 6.71 -7.62 -1.98
CA LEU A 134 7.49 -6.36 -1.98
C LEU A 134 8.98 -6.58 -1.65
N LEU A 135 9.27 -7.57 -0.81
CA LEU A 135 10.63 -7.99 -0.46
C LEU A 135 11.30 -8.84 -1.56
N THR A 136 10.54 -9.75 -2.16
CA THR A 136 11.06 -10.78 -3.08
C THR A 136 11.21 -10.28 -4.52
N ASN A 137 10.39 -9.31 -4.97
CA ASN A 137 10.41 -8.87 -6.36
C ASN A 137 11.65 -8.03 -6.70
N GLN A 138 12.62 -8.67 -7.35
CA GLN A 138 13.80 -8.02 -7.92
C GLN A 138 13.44 -6.99 -9.02
N ARG A 139 12.36 -7.20 -9.78
CA ARG A 139 11.89 -6.24 -10.80
C ARG A 139 11.48 -4.90 -10.19
N LEU A 140 10.81 -4.95 -9.03
CA LEU A 140 10.44 -3.75 -8.29
C LEU A 140 11.69 -3.07 -7.72
N ARG A 141 12.67 -3.85 -7.20
CA ARG A 141 13.96 -3.32 -6.74
C ARG A 141 14.64 -2.52 -7.84
N ALA A 142 14.75 -3.08 -9.04
CA ALA A 142 15.33 -2.41 -10.20
C ALA A 142 14.58 -1.12 -10.59
N CYS A 143 13.26 -1.08 -10.42
CA CYS A 143 12.44 0.11 -10.71
C CYS A 143 12.61 1.23 -9.65
N PHE A 144 13.03 0.90 -8.43
CA PHE A 144 13.31 1.86 -7.35
C PHE A 144 14.81 2.21 -7.23
N SER A 145 15.69 1.33 -7.68
CA SER A 145 17.11 1.61 -7.89
C SER A 145 17.31 2.10 -9.32
N LEU A 146 16.88 3.32 -9.61
CA LEU A 146 17.51 4.06 -10.72
C LEU A 146 18.98 4.25 -10.31
N GLU A 147 19.80 3.31 -10.76
CA GLU A 147 21.25 3.29 -10.68
C GLU A 147 21.71 4.52 -11.48
N LYS A 148 22.23 5.53 -10.77
CA LYS A 148 23.11 6.51 -11.38
C LYS A 148 24.43 5.77 -11.60
N GLU A 149 24.82 5.65 -12.86
CA GLU A 149 26.23 5.51 -13.23
C GLU A 149 27.08 6.58 -12.54
#